data_AF-A0A520YBF3-F1
#
_entry.id   AF-A0A520YBF3-F1
#
_cell.length_a   1.000
_cell.length_b   1.000
_cell.length_c   1.000
_cell.angle_alpha   90.00
_cell.angle_beta   90.00
_cell.angle_gamma   90.00
#
_symmetry.space_group_name_H-M   'P 1'
#
loop_
_entity.id
_entity.type
_entity.pdbx_description
1 polymer ?
#
loop_
_entity_poly.entity_id
_entity_poly.type
_entity_poly.pdbx_seq_one_letter_code
_entity_poly.pdbx_strand_id
1 'polypeptide(L)' 'MPKDQAQLAARIDARVKEAVEEYCRAKGLKMNRFIETALLDRLEEIEDIEDVKRLRTEPTRPLKAVLRDLKRDGLL' A
#
# COMPACT_ATOMS: atom_id res chain seq x y z
N MET A 1 4.19 -6.33 21.24
CA MET A 1 3.58 -5.18 20.54
C MET A 1 4.67 -4.14 20.40
N PRO A 2 5.04 -3.70 19.18
CA PRO A 2 6.28 -2.95 18.99
C PRO A 2 6.26 -1.70 19.88
N LYS A 3 7.35 -1.55 20.65
CA LYS A 3 7.46 -0.63 21.79
C LYS A 3 8.02 0.75 21.40
N ASP A 4 8.22 1.01 20.11
CA ASP A 4 9.02 2.16 19.67
C ASP A 4 8.17 3.13 18.82
N GLN A 5 7.62 4.15 19.47
CA GLN A 5 7.02 5.29 18.78
C GLN A 5 8.10 6.31 18.45
N ALA A 6 8.15 6.77 17.20
CA ALA A 6 9.08 7.80 16.75
C ALA A 6 8.33 9.11 16.45
N GLN A 7 9.00 10.25 16.64
CA GLN A 7 8.44 11.56 16.33
C GLN A 7 8.72 11.93 14.86
N LEU A 8 7.66 12.28 14.13
CA LEU A 8 7.76 12.89 12.79
C LEU A 8 7.58 14.40 12.91
N ALA A 9 8.61 15.16 12.53
CA ALA A 9 8.54 16.62 12.44
C ALA A 9 8.54 17.03 10.97
N ALA A 10 7.42 17.60 10.50
CA ALA A 10 7.27 18.08 9.12
C ALA A 10 6.61 19.46 9.10
N ARG A 11 7.03 20.31 8.18
CA ARG A 11 6.33 21.56 7.86
C ARG A 11 5.29 21.26 6.79
N ILE A 12 4.04 21.66 7.03
CA ILE A 12 2.93 21.51 6.09
C ILE A 12 2.24 22.85 5.88
N ASP A 13 1.48 22.97 4.79
CA ASP A 13 0.65 24.15 4.53
C ASP A 13 -0.35 24.37 5.69
N ALA A 14 -0.46 25.62 6.15
CA ALA A 14 -1.30 25.97 7.30
C ALA A 14 -2.78 25.61 7.07
N ARG A 15 -3.28 25.74 5.84
CA ARG A 15 -4.67 25.41 5.48
C ARG A 15 -4.92 23.91 5.54
N VAL A 16 -3.91 23.10 5.18
CA VAL A 16 -3.99 21.64 5.30
C VAL A 16 -4.04 21.24 6.77
N LYS A 17 -3.21 21.85 7.62
CA LYS A 17 -3.24 21.62 9.07
C LYS A 17 -4.62 21.93 9.65
N GLU A 18 -5.18 23.08 9.31
CA GLU A 18 -6.50 23.51 9.78
C GLU A 18 -7.61 22.55 9.35
N ALA A 19 -7.63 22.16 8.07
CA ALA A 19 -8.61 21.21 7.55
C ALA A 19 -8.52 19.84 8.25
N VAL A 20 -7.31 19.34 8.50
CA VAL A 20 -7.09 18.08 9.23
C VAL A 20 -7.55 18.19 10.68
N GLU A 21 -7.27 19.31 11.34
CA GLU A 21 -7.71 19.56 12.72
C GLU A 21 -9.24 19.62 12.84
N GLU A 22 -9.92 20.31 11.93
CA GLU A 22 -11.38 20.39 11.89
C GLU A 22 -12.00 19.00 11.64
N TYR A 23 -11.50 18.27 10.64
CA TYR A 23 -11.96 16.92 10.34
C TYR A 23 -11.78 15.97 11.52
N CYS A 24 -10.59 15.95 12.13
CA CYS A 24 -10.31 15.09 13.28
C CYS A 24 -11.22 15.43 14.47
N ARG A 25 -11.45 16.73 14.73
CA ARG A 25 -12.36 17.18 15.78
C ARG A 25 -13.80 16.74 15.54
N ALA A 26 -14.31 16.94 14.33
CA ALA A 26 -15.68 16.56 13.95
C ALA A 26 -15.92 15.03 14.02
N LYS A 27 -14.87 14.23 13.83
CA LYS A 27 -14.93 12.76 13.86
C LYS A 27 -14.47 12.13 15.17
N GLY A 28 -14.02 12.92 16.15
CA GLY A 28 -13.49 12.41 17.43
C GLY A 28 -12.17 11.63 17.26
N LEU A 29 -11.39 11.94 16.24
CA LEU A 29 -10.14 11.25 15.91
C LEU A 29 -8.91 11.96 16.50
N LYS A 30 -7.90 11.20 16.89
CA LYS A 30 -6.59 11.75 17.24
C LYS A 30 -5.81 12.06 15.96
N MET A 31 -5.39 13.32 15.81
CA MET A 31 -4.67 13.78 14.61
C MET A 31 -3.43 12.94 14.29
N ASN A 32 -2.62 12.58 15.29
CA ASN A 32 -1.44 11.72 15.06
C ASN A 32 -1.81 10.36 14.48
N ARG A 33 -2.92 9.75 14.95
CA ARG A 33 -3.38 8.45 14.43
C ARG A 33 -3.93 8.60 13.02
N PHE A 34 -4.65 9.68 12.75
CA PHE A 34 -5.13 9.99 11.40
C PHE A 34 -3.97 10.14 10.41
N ILE A 35 -2.94 10.91 10.79
CA ILE A 35 -1.74 11.11 9.95
C ILE A 35 -0.99 9.78 9.76
N GLU A 36 -0.79 9.00 10.82
CA GLU A 36 -0.14 7.69 10.72
C GLU A 36 -0.89 6.75 9.77
N THR A 37 -2.22 6.66 9.89
CA THR A 37 -3.05 5.87 8.96
C THR A 37 -2.93 6.38 7.53
N ALA A 38 -3.07 7.68 7.29
CA ALA A 38 -2.94 8.24 5.95
C ALA A 38 -1.56 8.00 5.32
N LEU A 39 -0.49 8.01 6.12
CA LEU A 39 0.85 7.69 5.67
C LEU A 39 1.00 6.20 5.34
N LEU A 40 0.44 5.31 6.17
CA LEU A 40 0.44 3.87 5.92
C LEU A 40 -0.31 3.53 4.64
N ASP A 41 -1.55 4.01 4.50
CA ASP A 41 -2.37 3.80 3.31
C ASP A 41 -1.61 4.24 2.04
N ARG A 42 -0.95 5.41 2.11
CA ARG A 42 -0.17 5.93 0.98
C ARG A 42 1.07 5.10 0.65
N LEU A 43 1.73 4.52 1.66
CA LEU A 43 2.89 3.65 1.46
C LEU A 43 2.47 2.31 0.85
N GLU A 44 1.37 1.73 1.32
CA GLU A 44 0.78 0.50 0.76
C GLU A 44 0.43 0.69 -0.73
N GLU A 45 -0.21 1.80 -1.10
CA GLU A 45 -0.50 2.13 -2.50
C GLU A 45 0.77 2.21 -3.37
N ILE A 46 1.87 2.73 -2.84
CA ILE A 46 3.14 2.86 -3.56
C ILE A 46 3.74 1.46 -3.77
N GLU A 47 3.74 0.63 -2.73
CA GLU A 47 4.21 -0.77 -2.80
C GLU A 47 3.42 -1.57 -3.84
N ASP A 48 2.09 -1.46 -3.85
CA ASP A 48 1.22 -2.12 -4.83
C ASP A 48 1.59 -1.75 -6.28
N ILE A 49 1.88 -0.48 -6.53
CA ILE A 49 2.31 -0.02 -7.87
C ILE A 49 3.65 -0.63 -8.27
N GLU A 50 4.59 -0.74 -7.32
CA GLU A 50 5.89 -1.37 -7.56
C GLU A 50 5.76 -2.87 -7.81
N ASP A 51 4.88 -3.54 -7.09
CA ASP A 51 4.53 -4.94 -7.27
C ASP A 51 3.95 -5.21 -8.65
N VAL A 52 3.01 -4.38 -9.12
CA VAL A 52 2.45 -4.48 -10.47
C VAL A 52 3.54 -4.30 -11.53
N LYS A 53 4.48 -3.36 -11.34
CA LYS A 53 5.61 -3.17 -12.26
C LYS A 53 6.49 -4.42 -12.29
N ARG A 54 6.80 -5.01 -11.13
CA ARG A 54 7.59 -6.24 -11.01
C ARG A 54 6.89 -7.38 -11.73
N LEU A 55 5.62 -7.65 -11.43
CA LEU A 55 4.80 -8.71 -12.04
C LEU A 55 4.76 -8.58 -13.57
N ARG A 56 4.65 -7.36 -14.10
CA ARG A 56 4.66 -7.12 -15.56
C ARG A 56 6.00 -7.44 -16.23
N THR A 57 7.09 -7.42 -15.47
CA THR A 57 8.43 -7.76 -15.96
C THR A 57 8.83 -9.21 -15.69
N GLU A 58 7.97 -10.00 -15.04
CA GLU A 58 8.28 -11.39 -14.75
C GLU A 58 8.34 -12.23 -16.04
N PRO A 59 9.30 -13.18 -16.12
CA PRO A 59 9.35 -14.10 -17.24
C PRO A 59 8.05 -14.89 -17.38
N THR A 60 7.42 -14.78 -18.54
CA THR A 60 6.24 -15.59 -18.86
C THR A 60 6.65 -16.97 -19.34
N ARG A 61 5.78 -17.97 -19.12
CA ARG A 61 5.93 -19.30 -19.72
C ARG A 61 4.69 -19.67 -20.54
N PRO A 62 4.84 -20.41 -21.66
CA PRO A 62 3.69 -20.79 -22.47
C PRO A 62 2.71 -21.68 -21.71
N LEU A 63 1.40 -21.45 -21.91
CA LEU A 63 0.33 -22.26 -21.30
C LEU A 63 0.49 -23.75 -21.59
N LYS A 64 0.90 -24.13 -22.81
CA LYS A 64 1.16 -25.53 -23.20
C LYS A 64 2.22 -26.19 -22.31
N ALA A 65 3.26 -25.45 -21.90
CA ALA A 65 4.28 -25.99 -21.01
C ALA A 65 3.71 -26.25 -19.60
N VAL A 66 2.87 -25.33 -19.10
CA VAL A 66 2.17 -25.50 -17.82
C VAL A 66 1.22 -26.69 -17.86
N LEU A 67 0.41 -26.81 -18.92
CA LEU A 67 -0.54 -27.92 -19.07
C LEU A 67 0.16 -29.27 -19.14
N ARG A 68 1.33 -29.34 -19.77
CA ARG A 68 2.15 -30.56 -19.82
C ARG A 68 2.67 -30.95 -18.44
N ASP A 69 3.23 -30.00 -17.68
CA ASP A 69 3.69 -30.24 -16.30
C ASP A 69 2.53 -30.77 -15.42
N LEU A 70 1.32 -30.24 -15.63
CA LEU A 70 0.11 -30.64 -14.92
C LEU A 70 -0.54 -31.93 -15.46
N LYS A 71 -0.03 -32.52 -16.55
CA LYS A 71 -0.63 -33.68 -17.25
C LYS A 71 -2.08 -33.44 -17.69
N ARG A 72 -2.36 -32.21 -18.14
CA ARG A 72 -3.67 -31.73 -18.61
C ARG A 72 -3.62 -31.24 -20.06
N ASP A 73 -2.57 -31.56 -20.79
CA ASP A 73 -2.39 -31.14 -22.19
C ASP A 73 -3.19 -31.96 -23.20
N GLY A 74 -3.97 -32.96 -22.74
CA GLY A 74 -4.86 -33.77 -23.58
C GLY A 74 -4.12 -34.67 -24.58
N LEU A 75 -2.78 -34.66 -24.51
CA LEU A 75 -1.89 -35.54 -25.24
C LEU A 75 -1.60 -36.72 -24.32
N LEU A 76 -2.42 -37.76 -24.46
CA LEU A 76 -2.10 -39.09 -23.92
C LEU A 76 -0.87 -39.65 -24.63
#